data_AF-A0A970CAZ1-F1
#
_entry.id   AF-A0A970CAZ1-F1
#
_cell.length_a   1.000
_cell.length_b   1.000
_cell.length_c   1.000
_cell.angle_alpha   90.00
_cell.angle_beta   90.00
_cell.angle_gamma   90.00
#
_symmetry.space_group_name_H-M   'P 1'
#
loop_
_entity.id
_entity.type
_entity.pdbx_description
1 polymer ?
#
loop_
_entity_poly.entity_id
_entity_poly.type
_entity_poly.pdbx_seq_one_letter_code
_entity_poly.pdbx_strand_id
1 'polypeptide(L)'
;MMAVQARKKRDELMAASDFRVAVDYPAMDKERNGWITYRQALRDVPEQSGFPQTISWPTPPTREKASDTLIAAIDAVIGEE
;
A
#
# COMPACT_ATOMS: atom_id res chain seq x y z
N MET A 1 9.71 12.66 -22.29
CA MET A 1 9.41 11.21 -22.21
C MET A 1 9.29 10.69 -20.77
N MET A 2 10.08 11.17 -19.80
CA MET A 2 10.06 10.70 -18.40
C MET A 2 8.68 10.77 -17.71
N ALA A 3 7.95 11.89 -17.86
CA ALA A 3 6.62 12.05 -17.26
C ALA A 3 5.55 11.07 -17.77
N VAL A 4 5.68 10.58 -19.00
CA VAL A 4 4.76 9.59 -19.58
C VAL A 4 5.04 8.22 -18.97
N GLN A 5 6.31 7.83 -18.86
CA GLN A 5 6.73 6.58 -18.23
C GLN A 5 6.32 6.52 -16.75
N ALA A 6 6.50 7.63 -16.02
CA ALA A 6 6.09 7.71 -14.63
C ALA A 6 4.57 7.56 -14.45
N ARG A 7 3.76 8.22 -15.30
CA ARG A 7 2.30 8.05 -15.28
C ARG A 7 1.88 6.62 -15.63
N LYS A 8 2.52 6.00 -16.63
CA LYS A 8 2.29 4.60 -16.97
C LYS A 8 2.58 3.66 -15.80
N LYS A 9 3.71 3.85 -15.11
CA LYS A 9 4.05 3.06 -13.91
C LYS A 9 3.03 3.26 -12.78
N ARG A 10 2.56 4.49 -12.54
CA ARG A 10 1.48 4.76 -11.59
C ARG A 10 0.22 3.97 -11.94
N ASP A 11 -0.17 3.98 -13.20
CA ASP A 11 -1.39 3.31 -13.67
C ASP A 11 -1.26 1.78 -13.56
N GLU A 12 -0.09 1.22 -13.85
CA GLU A 12 0.23 -0.20 -13.62
C GLU A 12 0.13 -0.58 -12.14
N LEU A 13 0.67 0.25 -11.23
CA LEU A 13 0.60 0.01 -9.78
C LEU A 13 -0.83 0.16 -9.22
N MET A 14 -1.61 1.11 -9.76
CA MET A 14 -3.03 1.23 -9.43
C MET A 14 -3.83 0.02 -9.94
N ALA A 15 -3.61 -0.43 -11.17
CA ALA A 15 -4.29 -1.61 -11.70
C ALA A 15 -3.95 -2.88 -10.90
N ALA A 16 -2.66 -3.07 -10.55
CA ALA A 16 -2.20 -4.21 -9.76
C ALA A 16 -2.72 -4.22 -8.32
N SER A 17 -3.19 -3.09 -7.79
CA SER A 17 -3.74 -2.97 -6.42
C SER A 17 -5.26 -2.88 -6.38
N ASP A 18 -5.95 -2.86 -7.53
CA ASP A 18 -7.38 -2.59 -7.61
C ASP A 18 -8.23 -3.68 -6.94
N PHE A 19 -7.87 -4.94 -7.16
CA PHE A 19 -8.56 -6.09 -6.57
C PHE A 19 -8.45 -6.15 -5.04
N ARG A 20 -7.45 -5.48 -4.45
CA ARG A 20 -7.17 -5.54 -3.00
C ARG A 20 -8.05 -4.59 -2.18
N VAL A 21 -8.65 -3.60 -2.83
CA VAL A 21 -9.62 -2.69 -2.19
C VAL A 21 -11.07 -3.10 -2.48
N ALA A 22 -11.30 -4.14 -3.29
CA ALA A 22 -12.63 -4.66 -3.60
C ALA A 22 -13.34 -5.18 -2.33
N VAL A 23 -14.64 -4.92 -2.19
CA VAL A 23 -15.43 -5.31 -1.01
C VAL A 23 -15.39 -6.82 -0.82
N ASP A 24 -15.45 -7.58 -1.91
CA ASP A 24 -15.45 -9.05 -1.92
C ASP A 24 -14.09 -9.69 -1.60
N TYR A 25 -13.02 -8.90 -1.50
CA TYR A 25 -11.71 -9.43 -1.15
C TYR A 25 -11.64 -9.74 0.36
N PRO A 26 -11.24 -10.95 0.77
CA PRO A 26 -11.06 -11.32 2.18
C PRO A 26 -9.77 -10.69 2.71
N ALA A 27 -9.78 -9.37 2.85
CA ALA A 27 -8.78 -8.58 3.55
C ALA A 27 -9.36 -8.13 4.90
N MET A 28 -8.52 -8.11 5.93
CA MET A 28 -8.86 -7.43 7.17
C MET A 28 -8.98 -5.93 6.91
N ASP A 29 -9.81 -5.21 7.67
CA ASP A 29 -10.03 -3.77 7.48
C ASP A 29 -8.73 -2.95 7.51
N LYS A 30 -7.77 -3.37 8.35
CA LYS A 30 -6.42 -2.79 8.43
C LYS A 30 -5.62 -2.96 7.13
N GLU A 31 -5.71 -4.13 6.49
CA GLU A 31 -5.08 -4.39 5.19
C GLU A 31 -5.73 -3.52 4.11
N ARG A 32 -7.07 -3.46 4.07
CA ARG A 32 -7.83 -2.62 3.12
C ARG A 32 -7.45 -1.14 3.26
N ASN A 33 -7.41 -0.62 4.49
CA ASN A 33 -7.01 0.76 4.75
C ASN A 33 -5.56 1.04 4.30
N GLY A 34 -4.64 0.09 4.51
CA GLY A 34 -3.29 0.18 3.97
C GLY A 34 -3.26 0.33 2.44
N TRP A 35 -4.08 -0.46 1.73
CA TRP A 35 -4.19 -0.36 0.26
C TRP A 35 -4.84 0.94 -0.21
N ILE A 36 -5.82 1.47 0.53
CA ILE A 36 -6.41 2.79 0.26
C ILE A 36 -5.35 3.89 0.36
N THR A 37 -4.59 3.93 1.47
CA THR A 37 -3.51 4.90 1.68
C THR A 37 -2.42 4.77 0.61
N TYR A 38 -2.02 3.56 0.28
CA TYR A 38 -1.06 3.29 -0.79
C TYR A 38 -1.51 3.85 -2.15
N ARG A 39 -2.78 3.63 -2.51
CA ARG A 39 -3.35 4.13 -3.76
C ARG A 39 -3.48 5.65 -3.78
N GLN A 40 -3.76 6.27 -2.63
CA GLN A 40 -3.75 7.73 -2.53
C GLN A 40 -2.34 8.28 -2.77
N ALA A 41 -1.33 7.72 -2.11
CA ALA A 41 0.05 8.13 -2.32
C ALA A 41 0.52 7.96 -3.79
N LEU A 42 0.02 6.95 -4.51
CA LEU A 42 0.26 6.80 -5.95
C LEU A 42 -0.39 7.91 -6.78
N ARG A 43 -1.59 8.38 -6.41
CA ARG A 43 -2.26 9.49 -7.11
C ARG A 43 -1.54 10.81 -6.91
N ASP A 44 -0.93 10.98 -5.74
CA ASP A 44 -0.20 12.20 -5.37
C ASP A 44 1.21 12.25 -5.98
N VAL A 45 1.69 11.16 -6.62
CA VAL A 45 3.02 11.10 -7.29
C VAL A 45 3.29 12.24 -8.27
N PRO A 46 2.37 12.64 -9.18
CA PRO A 46 2.59 13.74 -10.11
C PRO A 46 2.64 15.11 -9.43
N GLU A 47 2.18 15.23 -8.18
CA GLU A 47 2.20 16.47 -7.39
C GLU A 47 3.51 16.63 -6.60
N GLN A 48 4.37 15.61 -6.59
CA GLN A 48 5.68 15.68 -5.94
C GLN A 48 6.59 16.72 -6.62
N SER A 49 7.30 17.51 -5.82
CA SER A 49 8.20 18.57 -6.28
C SER A 49 9.38 18.10 -7.15
N GLY A 50 9.65 16.79 -7.20
CA GLY A 50 10.68 16.16 -8.05
C GLY A 50 10.14 15.54 -9.34
N PHE A 51 8.83 15.51 -9.57
CA PHE A 51 8.27 14.85 -10.75
C PHE A 51 8.67 15.57 -12.05
N PRO A 52 9.09 14.85 -13.11
CA PRO A 52 9.25 13.40 -13.23
C PRO A 52 10.70 12.90 -13.03
N GLN A 53 11.63 13.74 -12.56
CA GLN A 53 13.06 13.40 -12.44
C GLN A 53 13.37 12.57 -11.19
N THR A 54 12.74 12.90 -10.06
CA THR A 54 12.93 12.24 -8.76
C THR A 54 11.55 11.92 -8.19
N ILE A 55 11.19 10.64 -8.19
CA ILE A 55 9.87 10.18 -7.75
C ILE A 55 10.05 9.25 -6.55
N SER A 56 9.40 9.57 -5.44
CA SER A 56 9.27 8.68 -4.30
C SER A 56 8.05 7.79 -4.48
N TRP A 57 8.29 6.51 -4.78
CA TRP A 57 7.21 5.54 -4.94
C TRP A 57 6.82 4.97 -3.58
N PRO A 58 5.52 4.96 -3.22
CA PRO A 58 5.08 4.32 -1.99
C PRO A 58 5.36 2.82 -2.04
N THR A 59 5.52 2.21 -0.86
CA THR A 59 5.70 0.76 -0.71
C THR A 59 4.35 0.10 -0.53
N PRO A 60 4.03 -0.99 -1.27
CA PRO A 60 2.78 -1.71 -1.09
C PRO A 60 2.70 -2.28 0.33
N PRO A 61 1.53 -2.22 1.00
CA PRO A 61 1.38 -2.83 2.30
C PRO A 61 1.53 -4.35 2.18
N THR A 62 2.23 -4.95 3.14
CA THR A 62 2.32 -6.39 3.27
C THR A 62 0.96 -6.93 3.73
N ARG A 63 0.57 -8.09 3.21
CA ARG A 63 -0.54 -8.84 3.81
C ARG A 63 -0.03 -9.28 5.17
N GLU A 64 -0.53 -8.67 6.23
CA GLU A 64 -0.33 -9.16 7.60
C GLU A 64 -0.93 -10.55 7.62
N LYS A 65 -0.08 -11.59 7.71
CA LYS A 65 -0.57 -12.95 7.80
C LYS A 65 -1.29 -13.06 9.13
N ALA A 66 -2.40 -13.79 9.19
CA ALA A 66 -3.13 -14.00 10.43
C ALA A 66 -2.23 -14.53 11.57
N SER A 67 -1.12 -15.21 11.24
CA SER A 67 -0.07 -15.61 12.18
C SER A 67 0.59 -14.44 12.90
N ASP A 68 0.87 -13.34 12.21
CA ASP A 68 1.63 -12.22 12.74
C ASP A 68 0.78 -11.41 13.72
N THR A 69 -0.52 -11.30 13.45
CA THR A 69 -1.49 -10.74 14.40
C THR A 69 -1.66 -11.62 15.62
N LEU A 70 -1.65 -12.95 15.45
CA LEU A 70 -1.73 -13.88 16.59
C LEU A 70 -0.47 -13.77 17.46
N ILE A 71 0.72 -13.68 16.85
CA ILE A 71 1.99 -13.49 17.56
C ILE A 71 2.01 -12.14 18.28
N ALA A 72 1.66 -11.04 17.59
CA ALA A 72 1.60 -9.72 18.23
C ALA A 72 0.56 -9.65 19.36
N ALA A 73 -0.58 -10.35 19.22
CA ALA A 73 -1.57 -10.45 20.28
C ALA A 73 -1.08 -11.32 21.45
N ILE A 74 -0.32 -12.39 21.17
CA ILE A 74 0.33 -13.21 22.19
C ILE A 74 1.39 -12.38 22.92
N ASP A 75 2.26 -11.65 22.22
CA ASP A 75 3.28 -10.79 22.83
C ASP A 75 2.65 -9.69 23.69
N ALA A 76 1.53 -9.10 23.24
CA ALA A 76 0.79 -8.09 24.01
C ALA A 76 0.08 -8.67 25.26
N VAL A 77 -0.28 -9.95 25.25
CA VAL A 77 -0.88 -10.66 26.40
C VAL A 77 0.18 -11.21 27.35
N ILE A 78 1.31 -11.66 26.83
CA ILE A 78 2.39 -12.26 27.60
C ILE A 78 3.27 -11.20 28.25
N GLY A 79 3.29 -9.96 27.75
CA GLY A 79 3.84 -8.78 28.42
C GLY A 79 5.12 -9.09 29.18
N GLU A 80 6.26 -9.13 28.48
CA GLU A 80 7.56 -9.26 29.12
C GLU A 80 7.75 -8.11 30.13
N GLU A 81 7.56 -8.42 31.42
CA GLU A 81 8.17 -7.70 32.54
C GLU A 81 9.70 -7.91 32.54
#